data_AF-A0A2E4BTM5-F1
#
_entry.id   AF-A0A2E4BTM5-F1
#
_cell.length_a   1.000
_cell.length_b   1.000
_cell.length_c   1.000
_cell.angle_alpha   90.00
_cell.angle_beta   90.00
_cell.angle_gamma   90.00
#
_symmetry.space_group_name_H-M   'P 1'
#
loop_
_entity.id
_entity.type
_entity.pdbx_description
1 polymer ?
#
loop_
_entity_poly.entity_id
_entity_poly.type
_entity_poly.pdbx_seq_one_letter_code
_entity_poly.pdbx_strand_id
1 'polypeptide(L)'
;MVTAPLLTVGVQVDLPKAQASLIQEPDEPLSVTVDFEGRVYLQNSEIELRKLTARLIAVTGANPDIRIFVRGDKTIDYGRVMQVMGTINAAGFKRVALIMEMPGRVTLPQKKLNKVAK
;
A
#
# COMPACT_ATOMS: atom_id res chain seq x y z
N MET A 1 3.98 -55.53 45.73
CA MET A 1 3.48 -54.36 44.97
C MET A 1 4.66 -53.47 44.67
N VAL A 2 5.02 -53.34 43.40
CA VAL A 2 6.15 -52.53 42.92
C VAL A 2 5.64 -51.14 42.54
N THR A 3 6.22 -50.10 43.13
CA THR A 3 5.87 -48.70 42.86
C THR A 3 6.86 -48.12 41.85
N ALA A 4 6.42 -47.92 40.61
CA ALA A 4 7.21 -47.21 39.61
C ALA A 4 6.93 -45.69 39.70
N PRO A 5 7.95 -44.82 39.77
CA PRO A 5 7.74 -43.37 39.65
C PRO A 5 7.48 -43.01 38.18
N LEU A 6 6.38 -42.30 37.93
CA LEU A 6 6.07 -41.71 36.63
C LEU A 6 7.00 -40.50 36.41
N LEU A 7 8.05 -40.67 35.62
CA LEU A 7 8.84 -39.57 35.09
C LEU A 7 8.02 -38.88 33.99
N THR A 8 7.29 -37.83 34.34
CA THR A 8 6.70 -36.92 33.35
C THR A 8 7.83 -36.10 32.74
N VAL A 9 8.35 -36.57 31.61
CA VAL A 9 9.28 -35.78 30.80
C VAL A 9 8.49 -34.64 30.20
N GLY A 10 8.71 -33.44 30.73
CA GLY A 10 8.18 -32.20 30.17
C GLY A 10 8.76 -31.97 28.78
N VAL A 11 7.90 -31.81 27.79
CA VAL A 11 8.29 -31.18 26.53
C VAL A 11 8.11 -29.68 26.73
N GLN A 12 9.22 -28.96 26.86
CA GLN A 12 9.22 -27.50 26.73
C GLN A 12 8.80 -27.18 25.30
N VAL A 13 7.59 -26.64 25.16
CA VAL A 13 7.10 -26.11 23.90
C VAL A 13 7.72 -24.74 23.67
N ASP A 14 8.91 -24.73 23.09
CA ASP A 14 9.40 -23.58 22.33
C ASP A 14 8.61 -23.53 21.03
N LEU A 15 7.45 -22.86 21.08
CA LEU A 15 6.83 -22.34 19.86
C LEU A 15 7.59 -21.06 19.52
N PRO A 16 8.50 -21.06 18.52
CA PRO A 16 9.02 -19.80 18.00
C PRO A 16 7.81 -19.03 17.45
N LYS A 17 7.37 -18.00 18.18
CA LYS A 17 6.49 -16.96 17.64
C LYS A 17 7.30 -16.04 16.73
N ALA A 18 8.02 -16.62 15.77
CA ALA A 18 8.47 -15.89 14.60
C ALA A 18 7.24 -15.74 13.70
N GLN A 19 6.49 -14.68 13.97
CA GLN A 19 5.35 -14.26 13.18
C GLN A 19 5.77 -14.18 11.71
N ALA A 20 5.22 -15.10 10.93
CA ALA A 20 4.99 -15.00 9.51
C ALA A 20 6.10 -14.34 8.68
N SER A 21 7.10 -15.11 8.28
CA SER A 21 7.70 -14.90 6.95
C SER A 21 6.70 -15.36 5.88
N LEU A 22 5.58 -14.65 5.74
CA LEU A 22 4.82 -14.63 4.49
C LEU A 22 5.51 -13.64 3.55
N ILE A 23 6.79 -13.91 3.23
CA ILE A 23 7.49 -13.14 2.21
C ILE A 23 7.04 -13.71 0.86
N GLN A 24 5.86 -13.24 0.45
CA GLN A 24 5.38 -13.13 -0.92
C GLN A 24 4.02 -12.42 -0.87
N GLU A 25 3.93 -11.29 -0.17
CA GLU A 25 2.92 -10.31 -0.54
C GLU A 25 3.41 -9.70 -1.85
N PRO A 26 2.67 -9.85 -2.96
CA PRO A 26 3.09 -9.36 -4.26
C PRO A 26 3.15 -7.84 -4.19
N ASP A 27 4.34 -7.27 -3.95
CA ASP A 27 4.67 -5.82 -3.90
C ASP A 27 3.42 -4.96 -4.07
N GLU A 28 2.56 -4.92 -3.04
CA GLU A 28 1.28 -4.25 -3.22
C GLU A 28 1.64 -2.78 -3.41
N PRO A 29 1.27 -2.18 -4.56
CA PRO A 29 1.76 -0.86 -4.90
C PRO A 29 1.35 0.12 -3.80
N LEU A 30 2.35 0.70 -3.12
CA LEU A 30 2.11 1.57 -1.98
C LEU A 30 1.29 2.76 -2.43
N SER A 31 0.04 2.84 -1.97
CA SER A 31 -0.90 3.87 -2.39
C SER A 31 -1.10 4.88 -1.27
N VAL A 32 -0.98 6.16 -1.62
CA VAL A 32 -1.25 7.30 -0.76
C VAL A 32 -2.47 8.01 -1.34
N THR A 33 -3.61 7.86 -0.72
CA THR A 33 -4.83 8.55 -1.15
C THR A 33 -4.94 9.86 -0.38
N VAL A 34 -5.25 10.93 -1.08
CA VAL A 34 -5.69 12.19 -0.47
C VAL A 34 -7.20 12.26 -0.67
N ASP A 35 -7.93 12.72 0.34
CA ASP A 35 -9.38 12.94 0.27
C ASP A 35 -9.71 14.43 0.05
N PHE A 36 -10.97 14.75 -0.29
CA PHE A 36 -11.41 16.13 -0.57
C PHE A 36 -11.21 17.10 0.60
N GLU A 37 -11.24 16.60 1.84
CA GLU A 37 -10.92 17.39 3.04
C GLU A 37 -9.40 17.59 3.26
N GLY A 38 -8.55 17.03 2.39
CA GLY A 38 -7.10 17.08 2.50
C GLY A 38 -6.50 16.09 3.51
N ARG A 39 -7.30 15.13 3.98
CA ARG A 39 -6.85 13.99 4.78
C ARG A 39 -6.01 13.06 3.93
N VAL A 40 -4.99 12.44 4.55
CA VAL A 40 -4.06 11.56 3.87
C VAL A 40 -4.26 10.15 4.40
N TYR A 41 -4.42 9.21 3.48
CA TYR A 41 -4.58 7.79 3.76
C TYR A 41 -3.42 7.04 3.13
N LEU A 42 -2.78 6.18 3.92
CA LEU A 42 -1.81 5.22 3.42
C LEU A 42 -2.51 3.86 3.33
N GLN A 43 -2.70 3.37 2.11
CA GLN A 43 -3.56 2.23 1.80
C GLN A 43 -4.98 2.43 2.35
N ASN A 44 -5.26 1.90 3.55
CA ASN A 44 -6.57 1.93 4.21
C ASN A 44 -6.53 2.64 5.58
N SER A 45 -5.38 3.19 5.98
CA SER A 45 -5.20 3.85 7.27
C SER A 45 -5.07 5.36 7.13
N GLU A 46 -5.90 6.11 7.84
CA GLU A 46 -5.75 7.56 7.96
C GLU A 46 -4.47 7.88 8.72
N ILE A 47 -3.66 8.78 8.17
CA ILE A 47 -2.43 9.24 8.78
C ILE A 47 -2.26 10.75 8.61
N GLU A 48 -1.60 11.35 9.60
CA GLU A 48 -1.22 12.74 9.52
C GLU A 48 -0.08 12.92 8.52
N LEU A 49 -0.11 14.00 7.74
CA LEU A 49 0.95 14.33 6.78
C LEU A 49 2.35 14.37 7.41
N ARG A 50 2.45 14.82 8.68
CA ARG A 50 3.73 14.85 9.42
C ARG A 50 4.29 13.46 9.72
N LYS A 51 3.42 12.45 9.82
CA LYS A 51 3.78 11.05 10.11
C LYS A 51 3.94 10.22 8.83
N LEU A 52 3.52 10.75 7.68
CA LEU A 52 3.62 10.09 6.38
C LEU A 52 5.05 9.60 6.10
N THR A 53 6.06 10.46 6.23
CA THR A 53 7.46 10.08 5.98
C THR A 53 7.92 8.92 6.84
N ALA A 54 7.69 8.99 8.15
CA ALA A 54 8.09 7.94 9.08
C ALA A 54 7.36 6.62 8.78
N ARG A 55 6.07 6.69 8.43
CA ARG A 55 5.29 5.51 8.09
C ARG A 55 5.69 4.91 6.75
N LEU A 56 5.95 5.73 5.75
CA LEU A 56 6.47 5.29 4.46
C LEU A 56 7.79 4.56 4.66
N ILE A 57 8.74 5.12 5.40
CA ILE A 57 10.03 4.47 5.70
C ILE A 57 9.84 3.12 6.41
N ALA A 58 8.93 3.06 7.39
CA ALA A 58 8.64 1.83 8.12
C ALA A 58 8.01 0.73 7.24
N VAL A 59 7.17 1.12 6.26
CA VAL A 59 6.52 0.18 5.33
C VAL A 59 7.46 -0.22 4.19
N THR A 60 8.26 0.72 3.66
CA THR A 60 9.17 0.47 2.53
C THR A 60 10.54 -0.05 2.95
N GLY A 61 10.83 -0.11 4.25
CA GLY A 61 12.17 -0.43 4.75
C GLY A 61 13.23 0.58 4.30
N ALA A 62 12.85 1.85 4.15
CA ALA A 62 13.67 2.92 3.58
C ALA A 62 14.12 2.68 2.12
N ASN A 63 13.44 1.82 1.35
CA ASN A 63 13.80 1.55 -0.04
C ASN A 63 13.31 2.68 -0.98
N PRO A 64 14.20 3.47 -1.59
CA PRO A 64 13.83 4.60 -2.45
C PRO A 64 13.32 4.20 -3.84
N ASP A 65 13.52 2.93 -4.23
CA ASP A 65 13.12 2.38 -5.52
C ASP A 65 11.68 1.87 -5.55
N ILE A 66 11.00 1.87 -4.40
CA ILE A 66 9.58 1.51 -4.33
C ILE A 66 8.74 2.57 -5.04
N ARG A 67 7.82 2.10 -5.88
CA ARG A 67 6.90 2.97 -6.61
C ARG A 67 5.70 3.32 -5.73
N ILE A 68 5.55 4.61 -5.45
CA ILE A 68 4.45 5.13 -4.64
C ILE A 68 3.39 5.74 -5.57
N PHE A 69 2.15 5.33 -5.38
CA PHE A 69 1.01 5.83 -6.15
C PHE A 69 0.23 6.82 -5.30
N VAL A 70 0.27 8.10 -5.68
CA VAL A 70 -0.55 9.13 -5.04
C VAL A 70 -1.89 9.18 -5.76
N ARG A 71 -2.98 8.89 -5.06
CA ARG A 71 -4.35 8.94 -5.57
C ARG A 71 -5.02 10.20 -5.04
N GLY A 72 -5.71 10.93 -5.90
CA GLY A 72 -6.52 12.07 -5.49
C GLY A 72 -7.87 12.05 -6.19
N ASP A 73 -8.91 12.40 -5.44
CA ASP A 73 -10.24 12.70 -5.98
C ASP A 73 -10.19 13.94 -6.89
N LYS A 74 -11.15 14.04 -7.81
CA LYS A 74 -11.35 15.15 -8.75
C LYS A 74 -11.53 16.50 -8.05
N THR A 75 -12.10 16.51 -6.86
CA THR A 75 -12.43 17.73 -6.10
C THR A 75 -11.29 18.22 -5.22
N ILE A 76 -10.17 17.50 -5.18
CA ILE A 76 -9.05 17.83 -4.30
C ILE A 76 -8.31 19.07 -4.76
N ASP A 77 -7.96 19.89 -3.77
CA ASP A 77 -7.01 20.98 -3.94
C ASP A 77 -5.68 20.45 -4.46
N TYR A 78 -5.34 20.83 -5.69
CA TYR A 78 -4.07 20.48 -6.33
C TYR A 78 -2.86 20.84 -5.45
N GLY A 79 -2.93 21.96 -4.72
CA GLY A 79 -1.90 22.37 -3.77
C GLY A 79 -1.64 21.33 -2.68
N ARG A 80 -2.68 20.64 -2.21
CA ARG A 80 -2.55 19.59 -1.19
C ARG A 80 -1.86 18.35 -1.75
N VAL A 81 -2.20 17.95 -2.97
CA VAL A 81 -1.51 16.86 -3.68
C VAL A 81 -0.02 17.18 -3.85
N MET A 82 0.29 18.40 -4.27
CA MET A 82 1.68 18.84 -4.43
C MET A 82 2.46 18.86 -3.10
N GLN A 83 1.79 19.20 -1.99
CA GLN A 83 2.39 19.12 -0.67
C GLN A 83 2.74 17.67 -0.27
N VAL A 84 1.85 16.72 -0.57
CA VAL A 84 2.08 15.28 -0.34
C VAL A 84 3.23 14.79 -1.22
N MET A 85 3.21 15.10 -2.52
CA MET A 85 4.28 14.77 -3.46
C MET A 85 5.64 15.34 -3.01
N GLY A 86 5.66 16.59 -2.54
CA GLY A 86 6.87 17.21 -2.00
C GLY A 86 7.39 16.51 -0.76
N THR A 87 6.49 16.12 0.15
CA THR A 87 6.84 15.37 1.37
C THR A 87 7.43 13.99 1.03
N ILE A 88 6.86 13.30 0.04
CA ILE A 88 7.36 12.00 -0.44
C ILE A 88 8.72 12.15 -1.11
N ASN A 89 8.90 13.16 -1.98
CA ASN A 89 10.19 13.44 -2.62
C ASN A 89 11.27 13.82 -1.59
N ALA A 90 10.93 14.64 -0.59
CA ALA A 90 11.84 15.01 0.49
C ALA A 90 12.27 13.81 1.35
N ALA A 91 11.43 12.77 1.41
CA ALA A 91 11.76 11.51 2.06
C ALA A 91 12.70 10.61 1.23
N GLY A 92 13.05 11.00 0.00
CA GLY A 92 14.00 10.28 -0.85
C GLY A 92 13.38 9.29 -1.84
N PHE A 93 12.05 9.19 -1.89
CA PHE A 93 11.36 8.33 -2.86
C PHE A 93 11.32 8.99 -4.24
N LYS A 94 11.99 8.36 -5.21
CA LYS A 94 12.15 8.93 -6.56
C LYS A 94 11.03 8.51 -7.51
N ARG A 95 10.35 7.40 -7.20
CA ARG A 95 9.38 6.77 -8.10
C ARG A 95 7.97 7.05 -7.62
N VAL A 96 7.50 8.27 -7.84
CA VAL A 96 6.15 8.68 -7.47
C VAL A 96 5.27 8.81 -8.72
N ALA A 97 4.09 8.20 -8.70
CA ALA A 97 3.12 8.26 -9.78
C ALA A 97 1.81 8.86 -9.25
N LEU A 98 1.30 9.88 -9.93
CA LEU A 98 0.00 10.47 -9.62
C LEU A 98 -1.10 9.74 -10.42
N ILE A 99 -2.16 9.33 -9.73
CA ILE A 99 -3.40 8.83 -10.31
C ILE A 99 -4.51 9.79 -9.90
N MET A 100 -5.07 10.50 -10.87
CA MET A 100 -6.31 11.24 -10.69
C MET A 100 -7.45 10.44 -11.30
N GLU A 101 -8.51 10.25 -10.52
CA GLU A 101 -9.71 9.62 -11.02
C GLU A 101 -10.45 10.64 -11.90
N MET A 102 -10.11 10.67 -13.19
CA MET A 102 -10.85 11.47 -14.17
C MET A 102 -12.19 10.79 -14.43
N PRO A 103 -13.33 11.50 -14.32
CA PRO A 103 -14.61 10.92 -14.70
C PRO A 103 -14.62 10.73 -16.21
N GLY A 104 -14.62 9.47 -16.65
CA GLY A 104 -14.88 9.09 -18.03
C GLY A 104 -13.65 8.88 -18.89
N ARG A 105 -12.97 7.75 -18.71
CA ARG A 105 -12.67 6.94 -19.91
C ARG A 105 -13.91 6.12 -20.21
N VAL A 106 -14.80 6.69 -21.01
CA VAL A 106 -15.75 5.89 -21.78
C VAL A 106 -14.91 4.95 -22.63
N THR A 107 -14.80 3.69 -22.22
CA THR A 107 -14.37 2.63 -23.11
C THR A 107 -15.39 2.61 -24.25
N LEU A 108 -15.04 3.20 -25.39
CA LEU A 108 -15.90 3.13 -26.58
C LEU A 108 -16.18 1.64 -26.85
N PRO A 109 -17.45 1.20 -26.87
CA PRO A 109 -17.75 -0.15 -27.29
C PRO A 109 -17.20 -0.32 -28.71
N GLN A 110 -16.34 -1.32 -28.93
CA GLN A 110 -15.84 -1.66 -30.25
C GLN A 110 -17.03 -1.94 -31.15
N LYS A 111 -17.42 -0.93 -31.93
CA LYS A 111 -18.49 -1.01 -32.91
C LYS A 111 -18.08 -2.09 -33.89
N LYS A 112 -18.87 -3.18 -33.93
CA LYS A 112 -18.85 -4.19 -34.98
C LYS A 112 -18.82 -3.48 -36.33
N LEU A 113 -17.62 -3.35 -36.90
CA LEU A 113 -17.42 -2.85 -38.25
C LEU A 113 -16.57 -3.89 -38.97
N ASN A 114 -17.18 -5.03 -39.28
CA ASN A 114 -16.95 -5.53 -40.62
C ASN A 114 -18.29 -5.84 -41.26
N LYS A 115 -18.56 -5.02 -42.27
CA LYS A 115 -19.80 -4.88 -43.01
C LYS A 115 -19.81 -5.97 -44.07
N VAL A 116 -20.93 -6.66 -44.14
CA VAL A 116 -21.38 -7.43 -45.30
C VAL A 116 -21.30 -6.52 -46.53
N ALA A 117 -20.43 -6.86 -47.49
CA ALA A 117 -20.35 -6.40 -48.88
C ALA A 117 -18.91 -6.72 -49.33
N LYS A 118 -18.64 -7.69 -50.20
CA LYS A 118 -19.30 -8.05 -51.46
C LYS A 118 -18.98 -9.51 -51.78
#